data_AF-A0A344TDT0-F1
#
_entry.id   AF-A0A344TDT0-F1
#
_cell.length_a   1.000
_cell.length_b   1.000
_cell.length_c   1.000
_cell.angle_alpha   90.00
_cell.angle_beta   90.00
_cell.angle_gamma   90.00
#
_symmetry.space_group_name_H-M   'P 1'
#
loop_
_entity.id
_entity.type
_entity.pdbx_description
1 polymer ?
#
loop_
_entity_poly.entity_id
_entity_poly.type
_entity_poly.pdbx_seq_one_letter_code
_entity_poly.pdbx_strand_id
1 'polypeptide(L)' 'MNLDKYDLKVSQNFISFQFVSEGKNGKILKGIIFTLIEAPNIWNLGFGDIDAISGEISDLVVSDNRDSEKYWQQ' A
#
# COMPACT_ATOMS: atom_id res chain seq x y z
N MET A 1 -17.16 -8.31 -10.57
CA MET A 1 -15.68 -8.29 -10.71
C MET A 1 -15.14 -9.54 -10.04
N ASN A 2 -14.67 -10.52 -10.81
CA ASN A 2 -14.05 -11.76 -10.32
C ASN A 2 -12.52 -11.63 -10.46
N LEU A 3 -11.98 -10.54 -9.93
CA LEU A 3 -10.54 -10.25 -9.92
C LEU A 3 -9.97 -10.75 -8.60
N ASP A 4 -8.76 -11.29 -8.63
CA ASP A 4 -8.01 -11.56 -7.41
C ASP A 4 -7.88 -10.28 -6.60
N LYS A 5 -8.19 -10.38 -5.31
CA LYS A 5 -8.15 -9.28 -4.36
C LYS A 5 -6.93 -9.44 -3.48
N TYR A 6 -6.31 -8.33 -3.13
CA TYR A 6 -5.30 -8.33 -2.08
C TYR A 6 -5.92 -8.72 -0.74
N ASP A 7 -5.21 -9.55 0.01
CA ASP A 7 -5.49 -9.71 1.44
C ASP A 7 -5.04 -8.44 2.17
N LEU A 8 -6.02 -7.62 2.54
CA LEU A 8 -5.81 -6.30 3.14
C LEU A 8 -5.88 -6.41 4.65
N LYS A 9 -4.78 -6.02 5.31
CA LYS A 9 -4.82 -5.71 6.74
C LYS A 9 -5.20 -4.25 6.91
N VAL A 10 -6.19 -3.97 7.76
CA VAL A 10 -6.69 -2.62 7.99
C VAL A 10 -6.69 -2.27 9.46
N SER A 11 -6.41 -1.01 9.78
CA SER A 11 -6.61 -0.48 11.14
C SER A 11 -8.09 -0.29 11.46
N GLN A 12 -8.42 -0.26 12.75
CA GLN A 12 -9.81 -0.16 13.24
C GLN A 12 -10.54 1.10 12.77
N ASN A 13 -9.81 2.19 12.54
CA ASN A 13 -10.33 3.47 12.09
C ASN A 13 -10.18 3.71 10.58
N PHE A 14 -9.75 2.69 9.82
CA PHE A 14 -9.62 2.74 8.37
C PHE A 14 -8.71 3.86 7.84
N ILE A 15 -7.70 4.26 8.63
CA ILE A 15 -6.69 5.24 8.19
C ILE A 15 -5.37 4.58 7.77
N SER A 16 -5.22 3.28 7.96
CA SER A 16 -4.04 2.56 7.51
C SER A 16 -4.39 1.18 6.96
N PHE A 17 -3.74 0.84 5.86
CA PHE A 17 -3.94 -0.37 5.09
C PHE A 17 -2.59 -0.98 4.75
N GLN A 18 -2.49 -2.30 4.78
CA GLN A 18 -1.31 -3.03 4.34
C GLN A 18 -1.71 -4.18 3.43
N PHE A 19 -0.90 -4.42 2.40
CA PHE A 19 -1.05 -5.56 1.52
C PHE A 19 0.32 -6.01 1.00
N VAL A 20 0.39 -7.25 0.56
CA VAL A 20 1.59 -7.76 -0.12
C VAL A 20 1.44 -7.51 -1.60
N SER A 21 2.37 -6.76 -2.18
CA SER A 21 2.54 -6.69 -3.62
C SER A 21 3.45 -7.82 -4.07
N GLU A 22 3.02 -8.61 -5.05
CA GLU A 22 3.77 -9.77 -5.55
C GLU A 22 4.12 -9.59 -7.02
N GLY A 23 5.38 -9.40 -7.36
CA GLY A 23 5.74 -9.09 -8.75
C GLY A 23 7.15 -9.50 -9.11
N LYS A 24 7.74 -8.83 -10.10
CA LYS A 24 9.07 -9.19 -10.63
C LYS A 24 10.18 -9.14 -9.58
N ASN A 25 10.00 -8.32 -8.54
CA ASN A 25 10.96 -8.14 -7.45
C ASN A 25 10.59 -8.98 -6.22
N GLY A 26 9.68 -9.94 -6.36
CA GLY A 26 9.20 -10.79 -5.28
C GLY A 26 8.05 -10.15 -4.47
N LYS A 27 7.94 -10.54 -3.20
CA LYS A 27 6.92 -10.06 -2.27
C LYS A 27 7.42 -8.81 -1.56
N ILE A 28 6.67 -7.72 -1.69
CA ILE A 28 6.98 -6.43 -1.05
C ILE A 28 5.76 -6.03 -0.21
N LEU A 29 5.97 -5.77 1.07
CA LEU A 29 4.90 -5.27 1.94
C LEU A 29 4.67 -3.78 1.62
N LYS A 30 3.44 -3.43 1.24
CA LYS A 30 3.03 -2.07 0.91
C LYS A 30 2.13 -1.51 1.99
N GLY A 31 2.26 -0.21 2.25
CA GLY A 31 1.43 0.54 3.19
C GLY A 31 0.68 1.67 2.51
N ILE A 32 -0.55 1.95 2.96
CA ILE A 32 -1.28 3.18 2.69
C ILE A 32 -1.63 3.78 4.06
N ILE A 33 -1.29 5.05 4.30
CA ILE A 33 -1.56 5.74 5.57
C ILE A 33 -2.19 7.10 5.27
N PHE A 34 -3.31 7.38 5.92
CA PHE A 34 -3.98 8.67 5.88
C PHE A 34 -3.67 9.45 7.17
N THR A 35 -3.13 10.67 7.01
CA THR A 35 -2.82 11.56 8.13
C THR A 35 -3.60 12.86 7.96
N LEU A 36 -4.44 13.22 8.93
CA LEU A 36 -5.18 14.48 8.89
C LEU A 36 -4.20 15.66 8.92
N ILE A 37 -4.28 16.54 7.92
CA ILE A 37 -3.50 17.79 7.86
C ILE A 37 -4.32 18.92 8.49
N GLU A 38 -5.53 19.14 7.97
CA GLU A 38 -6.41 20.22 8.40
C GLU A 38 -7.86 19.72 8.47
N ALA A 39 -8.48 19.98 9.60
CA ALA A 39 -9.88 19.66 9.81
C ALA A 39 -10.78 20.54 8.92
N PRO A 40 -11.88 20.02 8.36
CA PRO A 40 -12.38 18.65 8.59
C PRO A 40 -11.87 17.61 7.58
N ASN A 41 -11.35 18.01 6.42
CA ASN A 41 -11.33 17.13 5.24
C ASN A 41 -10.01 17.11 4.45
N ILE A 42 -8.93 17.74 4.93
CA ILE A 42 -7.63 17.72 4.23
C ILE A 42 -6.74 16.65 4.86
N TRP A 43 -6.37 15.65 4.08
CA TRP A 43 -5.57 14.51 4.51
C TRP A 43 -4.34 14.34 3.62
N ASN A 44 -3.21 14.00 4.22
CA ASN A 44 -2.05 13.49 3.54
C ASN A 44 -2.25 11.99 3.25
N LEU A 45 -1.85 11.55 2.07
CA LEU A 45 -1.80 10.13 1.72
C LEU A 45 -0.33 9.72 1.62
N GLY A 46 0.12 8.89 2.54
CA GLY A 46 1.39 8.17 2.45
C GLY A 46 1.19 6.83 1.75
N PHE A 47 1.99 6.54 0.73
CA PHE A 47 2.03 5.25 0.06
C PHE A 47 3.48 4.85 -0.20
N GLY A 48 3.82 3.61 0.10
CA GLY A 48 5.21 3.17 0.03
C GLY A 48 5.45 1.75 0.50
N ASP A 49 6.72 1.38 0.54
CA ASP A 49 7.18 0.10 1.08
C ASP A 49 7.20 0.16 2.60
N ILE A 50 6.75 -0.90 3.26
CA ILE A 50 6.87 -1.02 4.71
C ILE A 50 8.21 -1.66 5.03
N ASP A 51 9.04 -0.97 5.80
CA ASP A 51 10.26 -1.55 6.34
C ASP A 51 9.90 -2.69 7.31
N ALA A 52 10.47 -3.87 7.08
CA ALA A 52 10.13 -5.06 7.85
C ALA A 52 10.64 -5.01 9.31
N ILE A 53 11.58 -4.13 9.62
CA ILE A 53 12.21 -4.02 10.94
C ILE A 53 11.53 -2.91 11.75
N SER A 54 11.43 -1.71 11.20
CA SER A 54 10.84 -0.56 11.88
C SER A 54 9.31 -0.53 11.79
N GLY A 55 8.73 -1.16 10.76
CA GLY A 55 7.30 -1.06 10.45
C GLY A 55 6.90 0.30 9.86
N GLU A 56 7.87 1.18 9.57
CA GLU A 56 7.62 2.49 8.99
C GLU A 56 7.41 2.39 7.48
N ILE A 57 6.63 3.34 6.95
CA ILE A 57 6.44 3.49 5.51
C ILE A 57 7.60 4.30 4.93
N SER A 58 8.19 3.80 3.86
CA SER A 58 9.18 4.51 3.05
C SER A 58 8.53 4.92 1.73
N ASP A 59 8.26 6.21 1.58
CA ASP A 59 7.74 6.84 0.35
C ASP A 59 8.86 7.32 -0.59
N LEU A 60 10.11 7.23 -0.15
CA LEU A 60 11.29 7.64 -0.94
C LEU A 60 11.73 6.59 -1.96
N VAL A 61 11.34 5.33 -1.77
CA VAL A 61 11.79 4.20 -2.59
C VAL A 61 10.76 3.87 -3.66
N VAL A 62 11.21 3.85 -4.92
CA VAL A 62 10.43 3.34 -6.05
C VAL A 62 10.81 1.89 -6.28
N SER A 63 10.03 0.94 -5.75
CA SER A 63 10.28 -0.49 -5.97
C SER A 63 9.77 -1.05 -7.30
N ASP A 64 8.83 -0.37 -7.98
CA ASP A 64 8.23 -0.78 -9.28
C ASP A 64 8.01 -2.30 -9.39
N ASN A 65 7.16 -2.88 -8.54
CA ASN A 65 7.00 -4.33 -8.51
C ASN A 65 6.20 -4.89 -9.70
N ARG A 66 5.57 -4.04 -10.52
CA ARG A 66 4.72 -4.41 -11.68
C ARG A 66 3.58 -5.39 -11.38
N ASP A 67 3.19 -5.51 -10.13
CA ASP A 67 2.14 -6.44 -9.69
C ASP A 67 0.77 -6.11 -10.32
N SER A 68 0.50 -4.83 -10.59
CA SER A 68 -0.72 -4.41 -11.25
C SER A 68 -0.84 -4.94 -12.69
N GLU A 69 0.27 -5.18 -13.41
CA GLU A 69 0.30 -5.62 -14.82
C GLU A 69 -0.47 -6.92 -15.06
N LYS A 70 -0.59 -7.79 -14.03
CA LYS A 70 -1.39 -9.02 -14.06
C LYS A 70 -2.86 -8.79 -14.41
N TYR A 71 -3.37 -7.59 -14.14
CA TYR A 71 -4.79 -7.26 -14.28
C TYR A 71 -5.10 -6.42 -15.53
N TRP A 72 -4.09 -5.91 -16.25
CA TRP A 72 -4.29 -5.04 -17.42
C TRP A 72 -4.39 -5.80 -18.76
N GLN A 73 -4.16 -7.11 -18.78
CA GLN A 73 -4.26 -7.94 -19.99
C GLN A 73 -5.55 -8.78 -20.07
N GLN A 74 -6.64 -8.34 -19.44
CA GLN A 74 -7.95 -9.00 -19.52
C GLN A 74 -8.79 -8.48 -20.68
#